data_AF-A0A7S4CN96-F1
#
_entry.id   AF-A0A7S4CN96-F1
#
_cell.length_a   1.000
_cell.length_b   1.000
_cell.length_c   1.000
_cell.angle_alpha   90.00
_cell.angle_beta   90.00
_cell.angle_gamma   90.00
#
_symmetry.space_group_name_H-M   'P 1'
#
loop_
_entity.id
_entity.type
_entity.pdbx_description
1 polymer ?
#
loop_
_entity_poly.entity_id
_entity_poly.type
_entity_poly.pdbx_seq_one_letter_code
_entity_poly.pdbx_strand_id
1 'polypeptide(L)'
;FFSMVSESCQQGPRLPCSQGPRAAVFTTMPWRRDVSCADGGHVAHCSAHLRRLQSHANRLGIDIPDNFGPALQKAISSAALQQDAVLKSDGALGLLRIEISAVGDVNCRLRARSVPCTVPVAPGRGRSVRAKCWRGLPHWDAAVLGCKHGAWQEYISAMTSASQSGAACSLLLSEDGRVIDASHVTPVLQLPQAPAGELYYPDPCRGAVQSITLQAMAPFLQRKGFRLCPRDIAVHDVLSATAMVVVGSGMGVEQVSEVEVEHGCTHKIGGQSDALLQMCCAALTEAREAADGWQPWQDLVSLASHCGANGAASSSSTFQWSAAATRQDSLMLQIAEECRAQGLWGQGAQMFGGPDELLFISGGPCSDVCRFSMLAGPPTRRFRAHQPPPPQKWAAEDPSSRARYSPLDGHLRLEDPIAPLEWLVEEWAQESPPGWSAATTSRIRGNSLSVTMREIARASEDVQGTTEVTWLPVSCGTIAGHLGYDLFQWTQPLHPLYPPAPDTLIGLLYRVDRWIVHDRSEGRLYVIAPSDDVWA
;
A
#
# COMPACT_ATOMS: atom_id res chain seq x y z
N PHE A 1 1.26 -26.82 25.44
CA PHE A 1 0.24 -25.75 25.50
C PHE A 1 -0.85 -25.84 24.43
N PHE A 2 -1.00 -27.00 23.78
CA PHE A 2 -2.28 -27.71 23.71
C PHE A 2 -2.04 -29.05 24.41
N SER A 3 -2.80 -29.34 25.46
CA SER A 3 -2.74 -30.59 26.20
C SER A 3 -4.17 -31.04 26.44
N MET A 4 -4.49 -32.21 25.89
CA MET A 4 -5.67 -33.04 26.11
C MET A 4 -6.99 -32.52 25.50
N VAL A 5 -7.32 -33.04 24.31
CA VAL A 5 -8.37 -34.06 24.17
C VAL A 5 -7.91 -35.07 23.12
N SER A 6 -7.45 -36.23 23.58
CA SER A 6 -7.53 -37.47 22.82
C SER A 6 -8.88 -38.10 23.14
N GLU A 7 -9.86 -37.98 22.25
CA GLU A 7 -11.07 -38.80 22.31
C GLU A 7 -11.70 -38.90 20.91
N SER A 8 -11.94 -40.15 20.52
CA SER A 8 -12.79 -40.65 19.44
C SER A 8 -12.71 -39.96 18.05
N CYS A 9 -11.84 -40.54 17.22
CA CYS A 9 -11.96 -40.52 15.76
C CYS A 9 -13.26 -41.26 15.36
N GLN A 10 -14.41 -40.59 15.42
CA GLN A 10 -15.61 -40.98 14.69
C GLN A 10 -15.71 -40.17 13.40
N GLN A 11 -15.84 -40.92 12.30
CA GLN A 11 -15.85 -40.44 10.92
C GLN A 11 -17.09 -39.59 10.65
N GLY A 12 -16.98 -38.27 10.77
CA GLY A 12 -17.77 -37.31 9.99
C GLY A 12 -17.15 -37.14 8.60
N PRO A 13 -17.90 -36.67 7.58
CA PRO A 13 -17.42 -36.68 6.19
C PRO A 13 -16.12 -35.87 6.08
N ARG A 14 -15.05 -36.58 5.73
CA ARG A 14 -13.76 -35.99 5.37
C ARG A 14 -13.99 -35.12 4.15
N LEU A 15 -13.76 -33.81 4.27
CA LEU A 15 -13.61 -32.94 3.11
C LEU A 15 -12.48 -33.52 2.23
N PRO A 16 -12.70 -33.72 0.92
CA PRO A 16 -11.76 -34.45 0.09
C PRO A 16 -10.40 -33.75 -0.04
N CYS A 17 -9.39 -34.60 -0.15
CA CYS A 17 -7.96 -34.31 -0.30
C CYS A 17 -7.68 -33.31 -1.44
N SER A 18 -6.79 -32.35 -1.18
CA SER A 18 -6.11 -31.41 -2.09
C SER A 18 -6.90 -30.98 -3.33
N GLN A 19 -7.93 -30.16 -3.16
CA GLN A 19 -8.41 -29.37 -4.30
C GLN A 19 -7.38 -28.26 -4.61
N GLY A 20 -7.05 -28.09 -5.89
CA GLY A 20 -6.05 -27.12 -6.35
C GLY A 20 -6.39 -25.65 -5.98
N PRO A 21 -5.51 -24.69 -6.26
CA PRO A 21 -5.70 -23.30 -5.85
C PRO A 21 -7.01 -22.70 -6.39
N ARG A 22 -7.40 -23.06 -7.61
CA ARG A 22 -8.64 -22.60 -8.26
C ARG A 22 -9.92 -23.26 -7.74
N ALA A 23 -9.84 -24.13 -6.74
CA ALA A 23 -11.02 -24.83 -6.24
C ALA A 23 -11.87 -24.01 -5.27
N ALA A 24 -11.27 -23.01 -4.62
CA ALA A 24 -11.97 -22.08 -3.77
C ALA A 24 -11.16 -20.80 -3.57
N VAL A 25 -11.84 -19.72 -3.21
CA VAL A 25 -11.27 -18.46 -2.75
C VAL A 25 -11.83 -18.13 -1.39
N PHE A 26 -11.04 -17.53 -0.49
CA PHE A 26 -11.52 -17.22 0.85
C PHE A 26 -10.99 -15.90 1.42
N THR A 27 -11.65 -15.42 2.48
CA THR A 27 -11.18 -14.34 3.32
C THR A 27 -11.54 -14.65 4.78
N THR A 28 -10.70 -14.25 5.72
CA THR A 28 -10.94 -14.44 7.16
C THR A 28 -10.84 -13.10 7.86
N MET A 29 -11.87 -12.71 8.59
CA MET A 29 -11.97 -11.43 9.29
C MET A 29 -12.19 -11.62 10.80
N PRO A 30 -11.76 -10.66 11.64
CA PRO A 30 -12.11 -10.64 13.05
C PRO A 30 -13.62 -10.56 13.23
N TRP A 31 -14.14 -11.29 14.20
CA TRP A 31 -15.54 -11.25 14.63
C TRP A 31 -15.61 -10.86 16.11
N ARG A 32 -16.61 -10.08 16.48
CA ARG A 32 -16.95 -9.74 17.86
C ARG A 32 -18.43 -9.98 18.09
N ARG A 33 -18.79 -10.78 19.10
CA ARG A 33 -20.19 -10.94 19.53
C ARG A 33 -20.70 -9.59 20.04
N ASP A 34 -21.88 -9.23 19.58
CA ASP A 34 -22.66 -8.11 20.10
C ASP A 34 -24.11 -8.56 20.25
N VAL A 35 -24.58 -8.65 21.50
CA VAL A 35 -25.95 -9.11 21.79
C VAL A 35 -27.03 -8.11 21.39
N SER A 36 -26.68 -6.86 21.11
CA SER A 36 -27.63 -5.83 20.67
C SER A 36 -27.97 -5.92 19.17
N CYS A 37 -27.14 -6.57 18.36
CA CYS A 37 -27.43 -6.81 16.95
C CYS A 37 -28.36 -8.02 16.76
N ALA A 38 -29.37 -7.90 15.89
CA ALA A 38 -30.39 -8.93 15.65
C ALA A 38 -29.82 -10.32 15.35
N ASP A 39 -28.72 -10.38 14.59
CA ASP A 39 -28.00 -11.62 14.29
C ASP A 39 -26.59 -11.68 14.91
N GLY A 40 -26.30 -10.74 15.80
CA GLY A 40 -25.42 -11.03 16.91
C GLY A 40 -23.93 -10.72 16.81
N GLY A 41 -23.45 -9.93 15.85
CA GLY A 41 -22.05 -9.53 15.93
C GLY A 41 -21.56 -8.53 14.91
N HIS A 42 -20.34 -8.10 15.14
CA HIS A 42 -19.59 -7.20 14.29
C HIS A 42 -18.41 -7.92 13.65
N VAL A 43 -18.04 -7.47 12.46
CA VAL A 43 -16.83 -7.87 11.75
C VAL A 43 -15.96 -6.65 11.48
N ALA A 44 -14.64 -6.85 11.41
CA ALA A 44 -13.73 -5.75 11.13
C ALA A 44 -13.42 -5.60 9.64
N HIS A 45 -13.38 -4.36 9.17
CA HIS A 45 -12.93 -3.94 7.83
C HIS A 45 -13.68 -4.64 6.66
N CYS A 46 -15.01 -4.65 6.68
CA CYS A 46 -15.87 -5.38 5.72
C CYS A 46 -15.47 -5.13 4.26
N SER A 47 -15.44 -3.86 3.88
CA SER A 47 -15.17 -3.43 2.50
C SER A 47 -13.79 -3.88 2.01
N ALA A 48 -12.78 -3.91 2.88
CA ALA A 48 -11.46 -4.40 2.53
C ALA A 48 -11.47 -5.93 2.32
N HIS A 49 -12.16 -6.67 3.18
CA HIS A 49 -12.25 -8.13 3.08
C HIS A 49 -13.03 -8.59 1.84
N LEU A 50 -14.12 -7.92 1.48
CA LEU A 50 -14.90 -8.20 0.26
C LEU A 50 -14.11 -7.86 -1.01
N ARG A 51 -13.48 -6.68 -1.07
CA ARG A 51 -12.65 -6.28 -2.22
C ARG A 51 -11.53 -7.30 -2.48
N ARG A 52 -10.87 -7.79 -1.44
CA ARG A 52 -9.85 -8.84 -1.57
C ARG A 52 -10.45 -10.15 -2.05
N LEU A 53 -11.59 -10.56 -1.51
CA LEU A 53 -12.28 -11.78 -1.93
C LEU A 53 -12.60 -11.72 -3.43
N GLN A 54 -13.14 -10.60 -3.91
CA GLN A 54 -13.48 -10.37 -5.32
C GLN A 54 -12.25 -10.32 -6.23
N SER A 55 -11.20 -9.59 -5.82
CA SER A 55 -9.94 -9.54 -6.57
C SER A 55 -9.32 -10.93 -6.71
N HIS A 56 -9.28 -11.72 -5.63
CA HIS A 56 -8.74 -13.07 -5.68
C HIS A 56 -9.63 -14.04 -6.47
N ALA A 57 -10.97 -13.90 -6.39
CA ALA A 57 -11.90 -14.70 -7.18
C ALA A 57 -11.65 -14.50 -8.68
N ASN A 58 -11.56 -13.24 -9.12
CA ASN A 58 -11.24 -12.87 -10.49
C ASN A 58 -9.88 -13.44 -10.95
N ARG A 59 -8.82 -13.28 -10.15
CA ARG A 59 -7.49 -13.81 -10.47
C ARG A 59 -7.47 -15.34 -10.60
N LEU A 60 -8.30 -16.03 -9.83
CA LEU A 60 -8.40 -17.49 -9.83
C LEU A 60 -9.39 -18.03 -10.88
N GLY A 61 -10.17 -17.16 -11.54
CA GLY A 61 -11.24 -17.57 -12.46
C GLY A 61 -12.41 -18.24 -11.73
N ILE A 62 -12.72 -17.78 -10.52
CA ILE A 62 -13.86 -18.26 -9.72
C ILE A 62 -14.95 -17.20 -9.79
N ASP A 63 -16.11 -17.58 -10.33
CA ASP A 63 -17.25 -16.69 -10.42
C ASP A 63 -17.89 -16.49 -9.04
N ILE A 64 -18.17 -15.24 -8.70
CA ILE A 64 -19.00 -14.90 -7.54
C ILE A 64 -20.45 -15.07 -7.97
N PRO A 65 -21.28 -15.82 -7.24
CA PRO A 65 -22.66 -16.08 -7.65
C PRO A 65 -23.50 -14.79 -7.64
N ASP A 66 -24.44 -14.67 -8.59
CA ASP A 66 -25.30 -13.48 -8.71
C ASP A 66 -26.10 -13.18 -7.42
N ASN A 67 -26.45 -14.23 -6.67
CA ASN A 67 -27.13 -14.15 -5.39
C ASN A 67 -26.17 -14.12 -4.19
N PHE A 68 -24.95 -13.59 -4.36
CA PHE A 68 -23.90 -13.63 -3.32
C PHE A 68 -24.36 -13.06 -1.97
N GLY A 69 -25.03 -11.91 -1.94
CA GLY A 69 -25.57 -11.32 -0.72
C GLY A 69 -26.51 -12.27 0.04
N PRO A 70 -27.63 -12.70 -0.56
CA PRO A 70 -28.52 -13.69 0.04
C PRO A 70 -27.85 -15.01 0.44
N ALA A 71 -26.95 -15.53 -0.40
CA ALA A 71 -26.21 -16.77 -0.11
C ALA A 71 -25.27 -16.60 1.10
N LEU A 72 -24.59 -15.45 1.19
CA LEU A 72 -23.73 -15.08 2.30
C LEU A 72 -24.53 -14.93 3.60
N GLN A 73 -25.70 -14.28 3.54
CA GLN A 73 -26.58 -14.14 4.71
C GLN A 73 -26.95 -15.52 5.27
N LYS A 74 -27.42 -16.42 4.41
CA LYS A 74 -27.75 -17.80 4.80
C LYS A 74 -26.55 -18.53 5.40
N ALA A 75 -25.37 -18.40 4.80
CA ALA A 75 -24.15 -19.04 5.26
C ALA A 75 -23.69 -18.53 6.63
N ILE A 76 -23.73 -17.21 6.88
CA ILE A 76 -23.36 -16.61 8.17
C ILE A 76 -24.36 -17.02 9.25
N SER A 77 -25.66 -16.92 8.99
CA SER A 77 -26.69 -17.37 9.95
C SER A 77 -26.52 -18.85 10.32
N SER A 78 -26.20 -19.70 9.35
CA SER A 78 -25.93 -21.12 9.59
C SER A 78 -24.66 -21.33 10.45
N ALA A 79 -23.60 -20.59 10.16
CA ALA A 79 -22.35 -20.63 10.94
C ALA A 79 -22.55 -20.14 12.39
N ALA A 80 -23.39 -19.11 12.59
CA ALA A 80 -23.73 -18.59 13.91
C ALA A 80 -24.53 -19.60 14.75
N LEU A 81 -25.40 -20.42 14.14
CA LEU A 81 -26.10 -21.51 14.84
C LEU A 81 -25.14 -22.62 15.30
N GLN A 82 -24.07 -22.86 14.54
CA GLN A 82 -23.05 -23.88 14.83
C GLN A 82 -21.89 -23.34 15.66
N GLN A 83 -22.01 -22.13 16.23
CA GLN A 83 -20.91 -21.46 16.92
C GLN A 83 -20.47 -22.17 18.20
N ASP A 84 -19.16 -22.08 18.48
CA ASP A 84 -18.57 -22.49 19.74
C ASP A 84 -19.32 -21.87 20.94
N ALA A 85 -19.51 -22.63 22.01
CA ALA A 85 -20.18 -22.12 23.22
C ALA A 85 -19.52 -20.84 23.77
N VAL A 86 -18.21 -20.69 23.59
CA VAL A 86 -17.41 -19.53 24.00
C VAL A 86 -17.82 -18.24 23.26
N LEU A 87 -18.32 -18.35 22.03
CA LEU A 87 -18.76 -17.20 21.23
C LEU A 87 -20.15 -16.69 21.60
N LYS A 88 -20.87 -17.36 22.53
CA LYS A 88 -22.21 -16.95 22.94
C LYS A 88 -22.20 -15.74 23.87
N SER A 89 -21.09 -15.51 24.58
CA SER A 89 -20.94 -14.39 25.52
C SER A 89 -20.78 -13.07 24.79
N ASP A 90 -21.41 -12.01 25.30
CA ASP A 90 -21.26 -10.67 24.75
C ASP A 90 -19.79 -10.22 24.76
N GLY A 91 -19.36 -9.54 23.69
CA GLY A 91 -17.96 -9.15 23.49
C GLY A 91 -16.99 -10.29 23.15
N ALA A 92 -17.45 -11.54 23.02
CA ALA A 92 -16.59 -12.66 22.66
C ALA A 92 -15.93 -12.44 21.28
N LEU A 93 -14.63 -12.70 21.20
CA LEU A 93 -13.85 -12.55 19.97
C LEU A 93 -13.74 -13.87 19.20
N GLY A 94 -13.90 -13.78 17.89
CA GLY A 94 -13.83 -14.91 16.97
C GLY A 94 -13.21 -14.54 15.63
N LEU A 95 -13.28 -15.50 14.72
CA LEU A 95 -12.93 -15.30 13.31
C LEU A 95 -14.03 -15.84 12.43
N LEU A 96 -14.52 -14.98 11.52
CA LEU A 96 -15.42 -15.35 10.45
C LEU A 96 -14.58 -15.60 9.18
N ARG A 97 -14.63 -16.82 8.66
CA ARG A 97 -14.09 -17.18 7.34
C ARG A 97 -15.24 -17.28 6.35
N ILE A 98 -15.11 -16.60 5.22
CA ILE A 98 -15.99 -16.72 4.05
C ILE A 98 -15.19 -17.40 2.95
N GLU A 99 -15.79 -18.36 2.28
CA GLU A 99 -15.20 -19.14 1.20
C GLU A 99 -16.21 -19.28 0.06
N ILE A 100 -15.76 -19.12 -1.18
CA ILE A 100 -16.53 -19.35 -2.39
C ILE A 100 -15.83 -20.48 -3.14
N SER A 101 -16.54 -21.57 -3.41
CA SER A 101 -16.01 -22.70 -4.19
C SER A 101 -15.98 -22.39 -5.69
N ALA A 102 -15.26 -23.19 -6.46
CA ALA A 102 -15.21 -23.08 -7.92
C ALA A 102 -16.57 -23.26 -8.61
N VAL A 103 -17.55 -23.87 -7.93
CA VAL A 103 -18.92 -24.04 -8.44
C VAL A 103 -19.87 -22.95 -7.91
N GLY A 104 -19.36 -21.94 -7.22
CA GLY A 104 -20.12 -20.81 -6.71
C GLY A 104 -20.77 -21.02 -5.33
N ASP A 105 -20.45 -22.12 -4.64
CA ASP A 105 -21.01 -22.35 -3.29
C ASP A 105 -20.37 -21.42 -2.26
N VAL A 106 -21.21 -20.67 -1.55
CA VAL A 106 -20.80 -19.77 -0.47
C VAL A 106 -20.84 -20.50 0.86
N ASN A 107 -19.68 -20.62 1.51
CA ASN A 107 -19.53 -21.28 2.80
C ASN A 107 -18.97 -20.30 3.83
N CYS A 108 -19.50 -20.34 5.05
CA CYS A 108 -19.00 -19.57 6.17
C CYS A 108 -18.61 -20.48 7.33
N ARG A 109 -17.54 -20.12 8.03
CA ARG A 109 -17.14 -20.75 9.29
C ARG A 109 -16.85 -19.69 10.33
N LEU A 110 -17.51 -19.80 11.47
CA LEU A 110 -17.26 -18.97 12.64
C LEU A 110 -16.56 -19.81 13.70
N ARG A 111 -15.44 -19.32 14.24
CA ARG A 111 -14.69 -20.04 15.29
C ARG A 111 -14.25 -19.10 16.41
N ALA A 112 -14.25 -19.61 17.64
CA ALA A 112 -13.74 -18.89 18.79
C ALA A 112 -12.25 -18.58 18.63
N ARG A 113 -11.83 -17.43 19.17
CA ARG A 113 -10.42 -17.09 19.28
C ARG A 113 -9.93 -17.44 20.67
N SER A 114 -8.96 -18.35 20.76
CA SER A 114 -8.50 -18.91 22.05
C SER A 114 -7.77 -17.89 22.95
N VAL A 115 -7.35 -16.73 22.42
CA VAL A 115 -6.74 -15.65 23.22
C VAL A 115 -7.09 -14.26 22.66
N PRO A 116 -7.63 -13.33 23.47
CA PRO A 116 -7.75 -11.92 23.11
C PRO A 116 -6.35 -11.29 23.04
N CYS A 117 -5.87 -10.91 21.85
CA CYS A 117 -4.64 -10.12 21.71
C CYS A 117 -5.02 -8.70 21.25
N THR A 118 -5.87 -8.07 22.07
CA THR A 118 -6.25 -6.65 21.96
C THR A 118 -6.34 -5.95 23.31
N VAL A 119 -6.20 -6.67 24.43
CA VAL A 119 -6.03 -5.97 25.69
C VAL A 119 -4.62 -5.38 25.64
N PRO A 120 -4.45 -4.06 25.79
CA PRO A 120 -3.12 -3.48 25.92
C PRO A 120 -2.43 -4.23 27.05
N VAL A 121 -1.44 -5.03 26.69
CA VAL A 121 -0.68 -5.73 27.69
C VAL A 121 -0.01 -4.66 28.52
N ALA A 122 -0.15 -4.72 29.84
CA ALA A 122 0.55 -3.82 30.75
C ALA A 122 2.03 -3.69 30.30
N PRO A 123 2.63 -2.49 30.38
CA PRO A 123 4.00 -2.26 29.95
C PRO A 123 4.93 -3.35 30.51
N GLY A 124 5.59 -4.12 29.63
CA GLY A 124 6.52 -5.19 30.00
C GLY A 124 6.01 -6.63 29.96
N ARG A 125 4.83 -6.92 29.38
CA ARG A 125 4.34 -8.30 29.13
C ARG A 125 4.02 -8.59 27.65
N GLY A 126 4.76 -7.99 26.71
CA GLY A 126 4.66 -8.38 25.31
C GLY A 126 4.76 -9.91 25.16
N ARG A 127 3.80 -10.54 24.47
CA ARG A 127 3.93 -11.94 24.12
C ARG A 127 5.00 -12.03 23.03
N SER A 128 6.10 -12.66 23.39
CA SER A 128 7.18 -12.96 22.47
C SER A 128 6.99 -14.36 21.93
N VAL A 129 6.99 -14.50 20.60
CA VAL A 129 6.79 -15.76 19.92
C VAL A 129 8.02 -16.14 19.11
N ARG A 130 8.14 -17.45 18.81
CA ARG A 130 9.11 -17.96 17.85
C ARG A 130 8.46 -18.12 16.48
N ALA A 131 9.22 -17.87 15.42
CA ALA A 131 8.83 -18.19 14.06
C ALA A 131 9.72 -19.31 13.51
N LYS A 132 9.24 -20.03 12.48
CA LYS A 132 10.00 -21.10 11.82
C LYS A 132 10.04 -20.93 10.32
N CYS A 133 11.20 -21.02 9.70
CA CYS A 133 11.32 -21.00 8.24
C CYS A 133 10.76 -22.30 7.63
N TRP A 134 10.05 -22.16 6.50
CA TRP A 134 9.42 -23.26 5.78
C TRP A 134 9.66 -23.14 4.27
N ARG A 135 10.21 -24.19 3.65
CA ARG A 135 10.53 -24.25 2.21
C ARG A 135 9.70 -25.26 1.41
N GLY A 136 8.60 -25.73 1.97
CA GLY A 136 7.73 -26.73 1.34
C GLY A 136 6.63 -26.15 0.46
N LEU A 137 6.75 -24.91 -0.04
CA LEU A 137 5.71 -24.34 -0.89
C LEU A 137 5.86 -24.84 -2.34
N PRO A 138 4.76 -25.24 -3.00
CA PRO A 138 4.76 -25.55 -4.41
C PRO A 138 4.92 -24.27 -5.24
N HIS A 139 5.44 -24.42 -6.44
CA HIS A 139 5.49 -23.34 -7.42
C HIS A 139 4.08 -23.02 -7.92
N TRP A 140 3.63 -21.81 -7.63
CA TRP A 140 2.37 -21.27 -8.12
C TRP A 140 2.60 -20.30 -9.27
N ASP A 141 1.68 -20.27 -10.23
CA ASP A 141 1.69 -19.23 -11.26
C ASP A 141 1.38 -17.84 -10.64
N ALA A 142 1.68 -16.77 -11.39
CA ALA A 142 1.46 -15.40 -10.94
C ALA A 142 -0.02 -15.05 -10.67
N ALA A 143 -0.97 -15.82 -11.22
CA ALA A 143 -2.39 -15.61 -10.96
C ALA A 143 -2.79 -16.15 -9.58
N VAL A 144 -2.12 -17.22 -9.11
CA VAL A 144 -2.35 -17.86 -7.82
C VAL A 144 -1.53 -17.23 -6.68
N LEU A 145 -0.29 -16.81 -6.94
CA LEU A 145 0.58 -16.21 -5.92
C LEU A 145 -0.07 -15.00 -5.24
N GLY A 146 0.01 -14.91 -3.92
CA GLY A 146 -0.63 -13.82 -3.16
C GLY A 146 -2.16 -13.90 -3.06
N CYS A 147 -2.81 -14.92 -3.65
CA CYS A 147 -4.24 -15.18 -3.47
C CYS A 147 -4.51 -16.02 -2.21
N LYS A 148 -5.65 -15.77 -1.57
CA LYS A 148 -6.23 -16.65 -0.54
C LYS A 148 -7.08 -17.72 -1.21
N HIS A 149 -6.50 -18.88 -1.45
CA HIS A 149 -7.03 -19.90 -2.36
C HIS A 149 -7.26 -21.28 -1.69
N GLY A 150 -7.90 -22.21 -2.41
CA GLY A 150 -8.32 -23.52 -1.89
C GLY A 150 -7.19 -24.49 -1.53
N ALA A 151 -6.03 -24.38 -2.20
CA ALA A 151 -4.84 -25.20 -1.93
C ALA A 151 -4.09 -24.79 -0.64
N TRP A 152 -4.78 -24.82 0.50
CA TRP A 152 -4.25 -24.40 1.81
C TRP A 152 -3.45 -25.49 2.54
N GLN A 153 -3.41 -26.73 2.02
CA GLN A 153 -2.78 -27.86 2.70
C GLN A 153 -1.31 -27.59 3.05
N GLU A 154 -0.58 -26.89 2.18
CA GLU A 154 0.84 -26.57 2.42
C GLU A 154 1.03 -25.53 3.52
N TYR A 155 0.10 -24.57 3.62
CA TYR A 155 0.07 -23.64 4.75
C TYR A 155 -0.29 -24.35 6.05
N ILE A 156 -1.19 -25.36 6.01
CA ILE A 156 -1.48 -26.22 7.15
C ILE A 156 -0.23 -26.98 7.57
N SER A 157 0.47 -27.63 6.63
CA SER A 157 1.73 -28.34 6.88
C SER A 157 2.78 -27.42 7.52
N ALA A 158 2.93 -26.20 6.99
CA ALA A 158 3.82 -25.19 7.56
C ALA A 158 3.43 -24.83 9.00
N MET A 159 2.14 -24.59 9.28
CA MET A 159 1.65 -24.28 10.64
C MET A 159 1.82 -25.46 11.60
N THR A 160 1.58 -26.69 11.15
CA THR A 160 1.77 -27.90 11.94
C THR A 160 3.25 -28.06 12.31
N SER A 161 4.16 -27.86 11.35
CA SER A 161 5.60 -27.91 11.58
C SER A 161 6.08 -26.85 12.57
N ALA A 162 5.59 -25.61 12.47
CA ALA A 162 5.89 -24.56 13.44
C ALA A 162 5.35 -24.92 14.84
N SER A 163 4.10 -25.40 14.93
CA SER A 163 3.50 -25.77 16.20
C SER A 163 4.26 -26.91 16.90
N GLN A 164 4.75 -27.89 16.13
CA GLN A 164 5.56 -29.00 16.65
C GLN A 164 6.92 -28.55 17.21
N SER A 165 7.51 -27.47 16.68
CA SER A 165 8.73 -26.89 17.24
C SER A 165 8.48 -25.84 18.32
N GLY A 166 7.21 -25.56 18.63
CA GLY A 166 6.81 -24.52 19.59
C GLY A 166 6.97 -23.10 19.06
N ALA A 167 6.94 -22.93 17.74
CA ALA A 167 6.80 -21.66 17.05
C ALA A 167 5.32 -21.31 16.82
N ALA A 168 4.99 -20.01 16.83
CA ALA A 168 3.62 -19.53 16.64
C ALA A 168 3.25 -19.33 15.16
N CYS A 169 4.24 -19.17 14.28
CA CYS A 169 4.02 -18.99 12.86
C CYS A 169 5.19 -19.54 12.04
N SER A 170 4.99 -19.60 10.72
CA SER A 170 6.00 -20.08 9.79
C SER A 170 6.30 -18.99 8.75
N LEU A 171 7.57 -18.65 8.56
CA LEU A 171 8.02 -17.79 7.46
C LEU A 171 8.14 -18.65 6.21
N LEU A 172 7.37 -18.32 5.18
CA LEU A 172 7.31 -19.08 3.95
C LEU A 172 8.41 -18.58 3.03
N LEU A 173 9.35 -19.47 2.73
CA LEU A 173 10.52 -19.15 1.92
C LEU A 173 10.36 -19.72 0.51
N SER A 174 10.82 -18.94 -0.48
CA SER A 174 11.13 -19.43 -1.81
C SER A 174 12.36 -20.36 -1.78
N GLU A 175 12.63 -21.01 -2.90
CA GLU A 175 13.83 -21.85 -3.08
C GLU A 175 15.13 -21.05 -2.86
N ASP A 176 15.19 -19.81 -3.35
CA ASP A 176 16.35 -18.92 -3.19
C ASP A 176 16.43 -18.24 -1.80
N GLY A 177 15.55 -18.58 -0.87
CA GLY A 177 15.62 -18.10 0.52
C GLY A 177 15.06 -16.69 0.73
N ARG A 178 14.12 -16.27 -0.11
CA ARG A 178 13.34 -15.04 0.07
C ARG A 178 12.04 -15.34 0.80
N VAL A 179 11.62 -14.42 1.66
CA VAL A 179 10.36 -14.51 2.39
C VAL A 179 9.24 -14.12 1.43
N ILE A 180 8.41 -15.09 1.05
CA ILE A 180 7.22 -14.85 0.23
C ILE A 180 6.12 -14.25 1.10
N ASP A 181 5.83 -14.88 2.25
CA ASP A 181 4.85 -14.42 3.24
C ASP A 181 5.08 -15.18 4.56
N ALA A 182 4.12 -15.16 5.49
CA ALA A 182 4.05 -16.11 6.59
C ALA A 182 2.70 -16.86 6.63
N SER A 183 2.65 -17.97 7.39
CA SER A 183 1.60 -18.98 7.28
C SER A 183 0.17 -18.46 7.49
N HIS A 184 -0.04 -17.47 8.36
CA HIS A 184 -1.35 -16.85 8.59
C HIS A 184 -1.26 -15.40 9.10
N VAL A 185 -0.08 -14.81 8.92
CA VAL A 185 0.31 -13.48 9.40
C VAL A 185 1.26 -12.87 8.38
N THR A 186 1.48 -11.57 8.46
CA THR A 186 2.45 -10.84 7.65
C THR A 186 3.61 -10.40 8.56
N PRO A 187 4.86 -10.72 8.22
CA PRO A 187 6.01 -10.25 8.98
C PRO A 187 6.29 -8.77 8.67
N VAL A 188 6.64 -8.01 9.71
CA VAL A 188 7.06 -6.60 9.61
C VAL A 188 8.39 -6.44 10.35
N LEU A 189 9.41 -5.95 9.66
CA LEU A 189 10.80 -5.92 10.11
C LEU A 189 11.29 -4.48 10.21
N GLN A 190 12.12 -4.25 11.22
CA GLN A 190 13.01 -3.09 11.29
C GLN A 190 14.45 -3.57 11.02
N LEU A 191 15.13 -2.95 10.06
CA LEU A 191 16.49 -3.33 9.66
C LEU A 191 17.54 -2.36 10.23
N PRO A 192 18.77 -2.82 10.54
CA PRO A 192 19.80 -2.00 11.20
C PRO A 192 20.20 -0.72 10.44
N GLN A 193 20.12 -0.75 9.11
CA GLN A 193 20.56 0.35 8.23
C GLN A 193 19.36 1.01 7.52
N ALA A 194 18.16 0.81 8.03
CA ALA A 194 16.96 1.45 7.51
C ALA A 194 16.98 2.96 7.84
N PRO A 195 16.52 3.84 6.93
CA PRO A 195 16.14 5.18 7.29
C PRO A 195 15.19 5.19 8.49
N ALA A 196 15.31 6.21 9.36
CA ALA A 196 14.49 6.30 10.55
C ALA A 196 13.00 6.28 10.21
N GLY A 197 12.24 5.40 10.86
CA GLY A 197 10.81 5.23 10.64
C GLY A 197 10.44 4.22 9.55
N GLU A 198 11.39 3.66 8.79
CA GLU A 198 11.04 2.63 7.79
C GLU A 198 10.83 1.25 8.40
N LEU A 199 9.70 0.64 8.03
CA LEU A 199 9.30 -0.71 8.41
C LEU A 199 9.08 -1.54 7.13
N TYR A 200 9.74 -2.68 7.02
CA TYR A 200 9.68 -3.51 5.81
C TYR A 200 8.77 -4.71 5.99
N TYR A 201 8.07 -5.10 4.92
CA TYR A 201 7.25 -6.31 4.87
C TYR A 201 7.37 -6.97 3.49
N PRO A 202 7.08 -8.29 3.38
CA PRO A 202 7.17 -8.99 2.10
C PRO A 202 6.31 -8.33 1.03
N ASP A 203 6.91 -8.08 -0.12
CA ASP A 203 6.27 -7.40 -1.23
C ASP A 203 5.13 -8.24 -1.84
N PRO A 204 3.88 -7.74 -1.87
CA PRO A 204 2.76 -8.42 -2.54
C PRO A 204 3.02 -8.75 -4.01
N CYS A 205 3.82 -7.95 -4.72
CA CYS A 205 4.18 -8.20 -6.11
C CYS A 205 5.18 -9.36 -6.27
N ARG A 206 5.79 -9.82 -5.17
CA ARG A 206 6.61 -11.04 -5.09
C ARG A 206 5.86 -12.25 -4.55
N GLY A 207 4.53 -12.16 -4.47
CA GLY A 207 3.66 -13.28 -4.11
C GLY A 207 3.17 -13.29 -2.67
N ALA A 208 3.48 -12.25 -1.88
CA ALA A 208 2.90 -12.09 -0.55
C ALA A 208 1.39 -11.82 -0.64
N VAL A 209 0.62 -12.29 0.35
CA VAL A 209 -0.80 -11.95 0.43
C VAL A 209 -0.95 -10.54 0.97
N GLN A 210 -1.67 -9.69 0.23
CA GLN A 210 -1.92 -8.32 0.66
C GLN A 210 -2.69 -8.27 2.00
N SER A 211 -2.04 -7.69 3.01
CA SER A 211 -2.49 -7.74 4.41
C SER A 211 -3.44 -6.60 4.76
N ILE A 212 -4.72 -6.94 4.94
CA ILE A 212 -5.74 -5.97 5.38
C ILE A 212 -5.40 -5.40 6.76
N THR A 213 -4.88 -6.23 7.67
CA THR A 213 -4.51 -5.78 9.02
C THR A 213 -3.38 -4.75 8.97
N LEU A 214 -2.35 -5.01 8.18
CA LEU A 214 -1.24 -4.08 8.02
C LEU A 214 -1.68 -2.77 7.35
N GLN A 215 -2.55 -2.86 6.34
CA GLN A 215 -3.14 -1.69 5.68
C GLN A 215 -3.97 -0.82 6.62
N ALA A 216 -4.81 -1.45 7.45
CA ALA A 216 -5.63 -0.74 8.42
C ALA A 216 -4.77 0.00 9.48
N MET A 217 -3.58 -0.53 9.80
CA MET A 217 -2.62 0.10 10.71
C MET A 217 -1.83 1.25 10.08
N ALA A 218 -1.77 1.33 8.75
CA ALA A 218 -0.89 2.26 8.03
C ALA A 218 -1.11 3.75 8.38
N PRO A 219 -2.35 4.27 8.45
CA PRO A 219 -2.56 5.69 8.75
C PRO A 219 -2.01 6.11 10.12
N PHE A 220 -2.18 5.26 11.15
CA PHE A 220 -1.63 5.53 12.47
C PHE A 220 -0.11 5.54 12.47
N LEU A 221 0.50 4.52 11.85
CA LEU A 221 1.95 4.39 11.76
C LEU A 221 2.56 5.61 11.06
N GLN A 222 1.94 6.07 9.97
CA GLN A 222 2.38 7.25 9.22
C GLN A 222 2.33 8.53 10.06
N ARG A 223 1.25 8.78 10.80
CA ARG A 223 1.17 9.94 11.71
C ARG A 223 2.21 9.89 12.83
N LYS A 224 2.72 8.71 13.15
CA LYS A 224 3.79 8.49 14.13
C LYS A 224 5.19 8.51 13.51
N GLY A 225 5.30 8.87 12.24
CA GLY A 225 6.56 8.97 11.51
C GLY A 225 7.09 7.66 10.96
N PHE A 226 6.26 6.59 10.93
CA PHE A 226 6.65 5.30 10.36
C PHE A 226 6.10 5.13 8.94
N ARG A 227 6.92 4.61 8.03
CA ARG A 227 6.54 4.27 6.66
C ARG A 227 6.60 2.76 6.46
N LEU A 228 5.52 2.19 5.94
CA LEU A 228 5.48 0.79 5.51
C LEU A 228 6.05 0.67 4.11
N CYS A 229 7.15 -0.07 3.97
CA CYS A 229 7.89 -0.24 2.72
C CYS A 229 7.81 -1.71 2.27
N PRO A 230 7.06 -2.05 1.19
CA PRO A 230 7.16 -3.38 0.61
C PRO A 230 8.60 -3.62 0.15
N ARG A 231 9.12 -4.82 0.40
CA ARG A 231 10.48 -5.19 0.04
C ARG A 231 10.57 -6.67 -0.29
N ASP A 232 11.47 -6.99 -1.20
CA ASP A 232 11.94 -8.35 -1.41
C ASP A 232 12.91 -8.73 -0.27
N ILE A 233 12.37 -9.41 0.74
CA ILE A 233 13.06 -9.73 2.00
C ILE A 233 13.76 -11.08 1.85
N ALA A 234 15.08 -11.12 1.98
CA ALA A 234 15.82 -12.37 2.06
C ALA A 234 15.90 -12.87 3.51
N VAL A 235 16.17 -14.16 3.70
CA VAL A 235 16.33 -14.75 5.04
C VAL A 235 17.42 -14.04 5.85
N HIS A 236 18.47 -13.52 5.20
CA HIS A 236 19.51 -12.75 5.88
C HIS A 236 18.98 -11.42 6.45
N ASP A 237 18.02 -10.76 5.77
CA ASP A 237 17.38 -9.54 6.28
C ASP A 237 16.63 -9.87 7.59
N VAL A 238 15.89 -11.00 7.60
CA VAL A 238 15.22 -11.52 8.80
C VAL A 238 16.22 -11.71 9.93
N LEU A 239 17.31 -12.43 9.68
CA LEU A 239 18.32 -12.73 10.71
C LEU A 239 19.05 -11.48 11.20
N SER A 240 19.17 -10.44 10.37
CA SER A 240 19.79 -9.17 10.76
C SER A 240 18.83 -8.17 11.41
N ALA A 241 17.52 -8.46 11.45
CA ALA A 241 16.52 -7.51 11.88
C ALA A 241 16.73 -7.07 13.34
N THR A 242 16.64 -5.75 13.58
CA THR A 242 16.75 -5.17 14.93
C THR A 242 15.46 -5.32 15.73
N ALA A 243 14.33 -5.52 15.04
CA ALA A 243 13.05 -5.87 15.63
C ALA A 243 12.17 -6.51 14.56
N MET A 244 11.28 -7.41 14.98
CA MET A 244 10.32 -8.05 14.10
C MET A 244 9.01 -8.28 14.83
N VAL A 245 7.91 -7.97 14.15
CA VAL A 245 6.56 -8.33 14.58
C VAL A 245 5.87 -9.10 13.47
N VAL A 246 4.84 -9.86 13.83
CA VAL A 246 3.92 -10.49 12.89
C VAL A 246 2.52 -9.95 13.13
N VAL A 247 1.80 -9.64 12.04
CA VAL A 247 0.48 -9.03 12.09
C VAL A 247 -0.54 -9.85 11.32
N GLY A 248 -1.76 -9.98 11.85
CA GLY A 248 -2.84 -10.63 11.10
C GLY A 248 -4.20 -10.54 11.78
N SER A 249 -5.27 -10.66 11.00
CA SER A 249 -6.66 -10.55 11.47
C SER A 249 -6.95 -11.45 12.67
N GLY A 250 -6.43 -12.69 12.63
CA GLY A 250 -6.59 -13.69 13.67
C GLY A 250 -5.65 -13.58 14.85
N MET A 251 -4.37 -13.29 14.60
CA MET A 251 -3.33 -13.26 15.65
C MET A 251 -3.33 -11.91 16.40
N GLY A 252 -3.63 -10.80 15.71
CA GLY A 252 -3.33 -9.47 16.22
C GLY A 252 -1.90 -9.08 15.85
N VAL A 253 -1.16 -8.54 16.81
CA VAL A 253 0.26 -8.21 16.67
C VAL A 253 1.04 -9.01 17.72
N GLU A 254 2.08 -9.72 17.31
CA GLU A 254 2.97 -10.46 18.20
C GLU A 254 4.43 -10.14 17.85
N GLN A 255 5.30 -10.06 18.86
CA GLN A 255 6.73 -9.85 18.65
C GLN A 255 7.41 -11.18 18.35
N VAL A 256 8.28 -11.21 17.36
CA VAL A 256 9.12 -12.36 17.06
C VAL A 256 10.49 -12.13 17.70
N SER A 257 10.84 -12.93 18.72
CA SER A 257 12.17 -12.88 19.36
C SER A 257 13.16 -13.88 18.79
N GLU A 258 12.66 -14.95 18.18
CA GLU A 258 13.50 -16.03 17.67
C GLU A 258 12.94 -16.58 16.36
N VAL A 259 13.84 -16.90 15.43
CA VAL A 259 13.54 -17.55 14.16
C VAL A 259 14.33 -18.85 14.08
N GLU A 260 13.62 -19.98 13.99
CA GLU A 260 14.19 -21.27 13.66
C GLU A 260 14.42 -21.34 12.15
N VAL A 261 15.69 -21.46 11.74
CA VAL A 261 16.10 -21.72 10.36
C VAL A 261 16.39 -23.21 10.16
N GLU A 262 16.92 -23.58 9.00
CA GLU A 262 17.24 -24.98 8.68
C GLU A 262 18.13 -25.65 9.73
N HIS A 263 17.99 -26.97 9.84
CA HIS A 263 18.73 -27.83 10.80
C HIS A 263 18.47 -27.52 12.28
N GLY A 264 17.37 -26.83 12.60
CA GLY A 264 16.98 -26.52 13.98
C GLY A 264 17.80 -25.40 14.63
N CYS A 265 18.63 -24.71 13.84
CA CYS A 265 19.36 -23.54 14.31
C CYS A 265 18.36 -22.42 14.62
N THR A 266 18.40 -21.87 15.83
CA THR A 266 17.55 -20.76 16.24
C THR A 266 18.37 -19.48 16.32
N HIS A 267 17.88 -18.43 15.69
CA HIS A 267 18.50 -17.11 15.71
C HIS A 267 17.63 -16.13 16.50
N LYS A 268 18.26 -15.32 17.35
CA LYS A 268 17.54 -14.27 18.08
C LYS A 268 17.37 -13.04 17.20
N ILE A 269 16.22 -12.41 17.28
CA ILE A 269 15.89 -11.19 16.57
C ILE A 269 15.90 -10.02 17.56
N GLY A 270 16.65 -8.97 17.25
CA GLY A 270 16.65 -7.72 18.00
C GLY A 270 17.23 -7.73 19.41
N GLY A 271 16.85 -6.70 20.18
CA GLY A 271 17.18 -6.49 21.61
C GLY A 271 15.91 -6.39 22.48
N GLN A 272 16.02 -6.11 23.79
CA GLN A 272 14.88 -6.10 24.74
C GLN A 272 13.85 -4.95 24.55
N SER A 273 13.82 -4.28 23.40
CA SER A 273 12.89 -3.17 23.14
C SER A 273 11.58 -3.67 22.56
N ASP A 274 10.49 -3.42 23.27
CA ASP A 274 9.12 -3.71 22.81
C ASP A 274 8.50 -2.54 22.04
N ALA A 275 9.29 -1.54 21.63
CA ALA A 275 8.78 -0.31 21.00
C ALA A 275 7.99 -0.59 19.71
N LEU A 276 8.51 -1.42 18.81
CA LEU A 276 7.81 -1.79 17.57
C LEU A 276 6.51 -2.53 17.87
N LEU A 277 6.52 -3.45 18.85
CA LEU A 277 5.33 -4.17 19.29
C LEU A 277 4.26 -3.19 19.82
N GLN A 278 4.64 -2.29 20.73
CA GLN A 278 3.74 -1.30 21.31
C GLN A 278 3.13 -0.38 20.24
N MET A 279 3.96 0.09 19.32
CA MET A 279 3.54 0.92 18.18
C MET A 279 2.53 0.20 17.30
N CYS A 280 2.80 -1.04 16.91
CA CYS A 280 1.90 -1.83 16.08
C CYS A 280 0.61 -2.24 16.83
N CYS A 281 0.68 -2.53 18.13
CA CYS A 281 -0.51 -2.78 18.95
C CYS A 281 -1.41 -1.54 19.04
N ALA A 282 -0.83 -0.36 19.27
CA ALA A 282 -1.57 0.89 19.30
C ALA A 282 -2.23 1.18 17.93
N ALA A 283 -1.49 0.95 16.84
CA ALA A 283 -2.01 1.10 15.48
C ALA A 283 -3.20 0.17 15.21
N LEU A 284 -3.12 -1.10 15.63
CA LEU A 284 -4.20 -2.06 15.43
C LEU A 284 -5.43 -1.73 16.29
N THR A 285 -5.22 -1.26 17.52
CA THR A 285 -6.32 -0.83 18.39
C THR A 285 -7.03 0.36 17.78
N GLU A 286 -6.30 1.39 17.35
CA GLU A 286 -6.92 2.57 16.72
C GLU A 286 -7.67 2.18 15.44
N ALA A 287 -7.07 1.35 14.60
CA ALA A 287 -7.71 0.87 13.38
C ALA A 287 -9.04 0.13 13.65
N ARG A 288 -9.15 -0.55 14.79
CA ARG A 288 -10.37 -1.27 15.19
C ARG A 288 -11.41 -0.35 15.82
N GLU A 289 -10.99 0.67 16.55
CA GLU A 289 -11.89 1.62 17.20
C GLU A 289 -12.27 2.82 16.30
N ALA A 290 -11.70 2.91 15.09
CA ALA A 290 -12.15 3.82 14.05
C ALA A 290 -13.63 3.56 13.67
N ALA A 291 -14.28 4.56 13.10
CA ALA A 291 -15.73 4.52 12.78
C ALA A 291 -16.13 3.35 11.86
N ASP A 292 -15.23 2.89 10.99
CA ASP A 292 -15.41 1.75 10.08
C ASP A 292 -14.63 0.49 10.52
N GLY A 293 -14.02 0.54 11.71
CA GLY A 293 -13.18 -0.53 12.25
C GLY A 293 -13.96 -1.77 12.65
N TRP A 294 -15.16 -1.60 13.21
CA TRP A 294 -16.13 -2.67 13.50
C TRP A 294 -17.50 -2.31 12.93
N GLN A 295 -18.05 -3.18 12.09
CA GLN A 295 -19.35 -2.98 11.48
C GLN A 295 -20.26 -4.19 11.72
N PRO A 296 -21.58 -4.00 11.87
CA PRO A 296 -22.52 -5.11 11.89
C PRO A 296 -22.30 -6.01 10.68
N TRP A 297 -22.33 -7.33 10.86
CA TRP A 297 -22.09 -8.23 9.74
C TRP A 297 -23.18 -8.13 8.64
N GLN A 298 -24.33 -7.55 8.95
CA GLN A 298 -25.36 -7.20 7.96
C GLN A 298 -24.83 -6.20 6.92
N ASP A 299 -23.92 -5.29 7.29
CA ASP A 299 -23.27 -4.38 6.33
C ASP A 299 -22.44 -5.17 5.32
N LEU A 300 -21.82 -6.28 5.74
CA LEU A 300 -21.11 -7.19 4.86
C LEU A 300 -22.05 -7.83 3.82
N VAL A 301 -23.27 -8.23 4.24
CA VAL A 301 -24.30 -8.76 3.32
C VAL A 301 -24.79 -7.69 2.36
N SER A 302 -25.03 -6.49 2.87
CA SER A 302 -25.45 -5.35 2.05
C SER A 302 -24.40 -5.06 0.98
N LEU A 303 -23.13 -4.91 1.37
CA LEU A 303 -22.02 -4.72 0.43
C LEU A 303 -21.91 -5.89 -0.57
N ALA A 304 -22.01 -7.13 -0.10
CA ALA A 304 -21.97 -8.33 -0.95
C ALA A 304 -23.11 -8.40 -1.96
N SER A 305 -24.29 -7.87 -1.64
CA SER A 305 -25.44 -7.80 -2.56
C SER A 305 -25.18 -6.89 -3.76
N HIS A 306 -24.24 -5.95 -3.65
CA HIS A 306 -23.84 -5.06 -4.74
C HIS A 306 -22.62 -5.59 -5.52
N CYS A 307 -21.97 -6.66 -5.05
CA CYS A 307 -20.78 -7.22 -5.69
C CYS A 307 -21.05 -8.00 -7.00
N GLY A 308 -22.32 -8.30 -7.33
CA GLY A 308 -22.74 -8.96 -8.57
C GLY A 308 -23.37 -8.03 -9.62
N ALA A 309 -23.70 -6.78 -9.26
CA ALA A 309 -24.22 -5.80 -10.20
C ALA A 309 -23.06 -4.97 -10.75
N ASN A 310 -22.77 -5.09 -12.04
CA ASN A 310 -21.91 -4.12 -12.72
C ASN A 310 -22.49 -2.71 -12.50
N GLY A 311 -21.78 -1.90 -11.71
CA GLY A 311 -22.00 -0.47 -11.59
C GLY A 311 -23.11 -0.05 -10.64
N ALA A 312 -22.74 0.35 -9.42
CA ALA A 312 -23.44 1.43 -8.73
C ALA A 312 -22.47 2.14 -7.78
N ALA A 313 -22.31 3.44 -8.02
CA ALA A 313 -21.48 4.36 -7.27
C ALA A 313 -21.89 4.38 -5.79
N SER A 314 -20.91 4.21 -4.89
CA SER A 314 -21.01 4.73 -3.54
C SER A 314 -20.41 6.13 -3.51
N SER A 315 -20.95 6.97 -2.64
CA SER A 315 -20.65 8.40 -2.44
C SER A 315 -19.26 8.66 -1.86
N SER A 316 -18.22 8.07 -2.45
CA SER A 316 -16.82 8.31 -2.12
C SER A 316 -16.18 9.12 -3.24
N SER A 317 -15.37 10.13 -2.89
CA SER A 317 -14.59 10.96 -3.81
C SER A 317 -13.50 10.19 -4.59
N THR A 318 -13.46 8.86 -4.44
CA THR A 318 -12.74 7.93 -5.33
C THR A 318 -13.74 7.18 -6.19
N PHE A 319 -13.88 7.60 -7.45
CA PHE A 319 -14.62 6.81 -8.43
C PHE A 319 -13.77 5.63 -8.88
N GLN A 320 -14.31 4.43 -8.73
CA GLN A 320 -13.68 3.18 -9.18
C GLN A 320 -14.46 2.66 -10.38
N TRP A 321 -13.76 2.52 -11.51
CA TRP A 321 -14.30 1.87 -12.69
C TRP A 321 -13.51 0.59 -12.98
N SER A 322 -14.25 -0.50 -13.22
CA SER A 322 -13.72 -1.82 -13.53
C SER A 322 -14.33 -2.28 -14.85
N ALA A 323 -13.58 -2.21 -15.94
CA ALA A 323 -13.88 -3.02 -17.12
C ALA A 323 -12.97 -4.26 -17.12
N ALA A 324 -13.55 -5.41 -17.43
CA ALA A 324 -12.89 -6.71 -17.45
C ALA A 324 -11.82 -6.88 -18.56
N ALA A 325 -11.22 -5.81 -19.10
CA ALA A 325 -10.39 -5.90 -20.31
C ALA A 325 -9.27 -4.84 -20.44
N THR A 326 -8.71 -4.31 -19.35
CA THR A 326 -7.77 -3.16 -19.39
C THR A 326 -6.31 -3.54 -19.06
N ARG A 327 -5.79 -4.64 -19.63
CA ARG A 327 -4.33 -4.84 -19.79
C ARG A 327 -3.78 -4.12 -21.03
N GLN A 328 -4.38 -2.99 -21.42
CA GLN A 328 -3.96 -2.25 -22.60
C GLN A 328 -2.94 -1.18 -22.19
N ASP A 329 -1.70 -1.33 -22.65
CA ASP A 329 -0.62 -0.37 -22.37
C ASP A 329 -0.92 1.04 -22.92
N SER A 330 -1.84 1.15 -23.87
CA SER A 330 -2.30 2.41 -24.48
C SER A 330 -3.51 3.05 -23.79
N LEU A 331 -4.10 2.41 -22.77
CA LEU A 331 -5.33 2.91 -22.14
C LEU A 331 -5.18 4.34 -21.63
N MET A 332 -4.07 4.64 -20.96
CA MET A 332 -3.87 5.97 -20.38
C MET A 332 -3.72 7.06 -21.46
N LEU A 333 -3.18 6.72 -22.63
CA LEU A 333 -3.13 7.63 -23.78
C LEU A 333 -4.53 7.90 -24.33
N GLN A 334 -5.38 6.87 -24.42
CA GLN A 334 -6.77 7.04 -24.88
C GLN A 334 -7.58 7.90 -23.91
N ILE A 335 -7.41 7.69 -22.61
CA ILE A 335 -8.03 8.53 -21.56
C ILE A 335 -7.55 9.97 -21.71
N ALA A 336 -6.25 10.18 -21.92
CA ALA A 336 -5.68 11.51 -22.09
C ALA A 336 -6.30 12.26 -23.29
N GLU A 337 -6.45 11.59 -24.43
CA GLU A 337 -7.11 12.17 -25.61
C GLU A 337 -8.60 12.48 -25.35
N GLU A 338 -9.32 11.56 -24.69
CA GLU A 338 -10.73 11.78 -24.36
C GLU A 338 -10.91 12.95 -23.39
N CYS A 339 -10.09 13.02 -22.33
CA CYS A 339 -10.10 14.15 -21.39
C CYS A 339 -9.82 15.47 -22.12
N ARG A 340 -8.91 15.49 -23.10
CA ARG A 340 -8.66 16.69 -23.91
C ARG A 340 -9.86 17.06 -24.77
N ALA A 341 -10.49 16.09 -25.42
CA ALA A 341 -11.68 16.29 -26.26
C ALA A 341 -12.88 16.82 -25.47
N GLN A 342 -13.04 16.40 -24.22
CA GLN A 342 -14.11 16.83 -23.32
C GLN A 342 -13.81 18.14 -22.57
N GLY A 343 -12.64 18.77 -22.82
CA GLY A 343 -12.25 19.99 -22.12
C GLY A 343 -11.90 19.78 -20.64
N LEU A 344 -11.56 18.55 -20.25
CA LEU A 344 -11.12 18.21 -18.89
C LEU A 344 -9.59 18.26 -18.76
N TRP A 345 -8.85 18.34 -19.86
CA TRP A 345 -7.39 18.43 -19.85
C TRP A 345 -6.85 19.35 -20.94
N GLY A 346 -5.69 19.96 -20.70
CA GLY A 346 -5.06 20.89 -21.64
C GLY A 346 -5.79 22.24 -21.76
N GLN A 347 -5.73 22.84 -22.96
CA GLN A 347 -6.27 24.20 -23.21
C GLN A 347 -7.78 24.33 -22.97
N GLY A 348 -8.55 23.24 -23.11
CA GLY A 348 -9.99 23.26 -22.85
C GLY A 348 -10.36 23.32 -21.38
N ALA A 349 -9.41 23.07 -20.47
CA ALA A 349 -9.65 22.84 -19.06
C ALA A 349 -9.38 24.07 -18.16
N GLN A 350 -9.30 25.27 -18.75
CA GLN A 350 -8.95 26.52 -18.06
C GLN A 350 -9.89 26.90 -16.90
N MET A 351 -11.11 26.36 -16.90
CA MET A 351 -12.08 26.50 -15.81
C MET A 351 -11.72 25.68 -14.55
N PHE A 352 -10.83 24.69 -14.66
CA PHE A 352 -10.42 23.81 -13.57
C PHE A 352 -8.99 24.09 -13.09
N GLY A 353 -8.15 24.69 -13.94
CA GLY A 353 -6.74 24.99 -13.66
C GLY A 353 -5.99 25.42 -14.91
N GLY A 354 -4.67 25.53 -14.80
CA GLY A 354 -3.81 25.87 -15.93
C GLY A 354 -3.84 24.82 -17.04
N PRO A 355 -3.50 25.22 -18.28
CA PRO A 355 -3.58 24.35 -19.45
C PRO A 355 -2.39 23.38 -19.58
N ASP A 356 -1.51 23.35 -18.58
CA ASP A 356 -0.28 22.59 -18.59
C ASP A 356 -0.61 21.08 -18.44
N GLU A 357 -0.05 20.26 -19.31
CA GLU A 357 -0.33 18.83 -19.40
C GLU A 357 0.82 17.99 -18.82
N LEU A 358 0.52 17.08 -17.88
CA LEU A 358 1.50 16.16 -17.30
C LEU A 358 0.97 14.72 -17.29
N LEU A 359 1.69 13.83 -17.97
CA LEU A 359 1.32 12.43 -18.17
C LEU A 359 2.49 11.51 -17.85
N PHE A 360 2.25 10.52 -16.99
CA PHE A 360 3.20 9.47 -16.61
C PHE A 360 2.74 8.14 -17.20
N ILE A 361 3.50 7.61 -18.16
CA ILE A 361 3.18 6.35 -18.84
C ILE A 361 4.17 5.28 -18.41
N SER A 362 3.66 4.18 -17.86
CA SER A 362 4.46 2.99 -17.58
C SER A 362 4.43 2.02 -18.76
N GLY A 363 5.48 2.05 -19.60
CA GLY A 363 5.61 1.18 -20.78
C GLY A 363 6.33 -0.15 -20.54
N GLY A 364 6.90 -0.38 -19.35
CA GLY A 364 7.62 -1.61 -19.02
C GLY A 364 6.70 -2.79 -18.65
N PRO A 365 7.23 -4.02 -18.48
CA PRO A 365 6.49 -5.13 -17.90
C PRO A 365 5.88 -4.75 -16.54
N CYS A 366 4.66 -5.19 -16.27
CA CYS A 366 3.97 -4.88 -15.02
C CYS A 366 4.81 -5.40 -13.84
N SER A 367 5.29 -4.47 -13.02
CA SER A 367 6.20 -4.64 -11.88
C SER A 367 6.05 -3.44 -10.94
N ASP A 368 6.68 -3.43 -9.77
CA ASP A 368 6.51 -2.36 -8.76
C ASP A 368 6.79 -0.95 -9.29
N VAL A 369 7.79 -0.84 -10.18
CA VAL A 369 8.21 0.43 -10.80
C VAL A 369 7.46 0.75 -12.09
N CYS A 370 6.63 -0.16 -12.61
CA CYS A 370 5.87 0.02 -13.84
C CYS A 370 4.38 -0.31 -13.67
N ARG A 371 3.87 -0.43 -12.44
CA ARG A 371 2.48 -0.81 -12.14
C ARG A 371 1.51 0.30 -12.53
N PHE A 372 1.88 1.56 -12.34
CA PHE A 372 0.97 2.69 -12.44
C PHE A 372 1.26 3.56 -13.66
N SER A 373 0.21 3.93 -14.39
CA SER A 373 0.23 5.10 -15.29
C SER A 373 -0.67 6.17 -14.69
N MET A 374 -0.33 7.45 -14.85
CA MET A 374 -0.99 8.54 -14.13
C MET A 374 -1.15 9.75 -15.04
N LEU A 375 -2.32 10.37 -15.01
CA LEU A 375 -2.60 11.65 -15.66
C LEU A 375 -2.86 12.69 -14.57
N ALA A 376 -2.11 13.78 -14.61
CA ALA A 376 -2.35 14.93 -13.74
C ALA A 376 -3.50 15.77 -14.31
N GLY A 377 -4.51 16.05 -13.50
CA GLY A 377 -5.53 17.03 -13.84
C GLY A 377 -4.98 18.45 -13.90
N PRO A 378 -5.77 19.43 -14.37
CA PRO A 378 -5.33 20.82 -14.55
C PRO A 378 -4.75 21.40 -13.25
N PRO A 379 -3.47 21.82 -13.25
CA PRO A 379 -2.80 22.29 -12.03
C PRO A 379 -3.25 23.71 -11.66
N THR A 380 -3.36 24.00 -10.37
CA THR A 380 -3.74 25.33 -9.86
C THR A 380 -2.55 26.14 -9.36
N ARG A 381 -1.41 25.48 -9.11
CA ARG A 381 -0.17 26.09 -8.65
C ARG A 381 1.03 25.42 -9.31
N ARG A 382 2.04 26.20 -9.68
CA ARG A 382 3.30 25.70 -10.24
C ARG A 382 4.52 26.45 -9.70
N PHE A 383 5.69 25.84 -9.89
CA PHE A 383 6.98 26.32 -9.43
C PHE A 383 7.95 26.28 -10.62
N ARG A 384 8.55 27.42 -10.96
CA ARG A 384 9.51 27.52 -12.08
C ARG A 384 10.88 27.95 -11.61
N ALA A 385 11.90 27.18 -11.95
CA ALA A 385 13.30 27.54 -11.75
C ALA A 385 13.94 27.91 -13.09
N HIS A 386 14.62 29.06 -13.12
CA HIS A 386 15.37 29.51 -14.29
C HIS A 386 16.85 29.65 -13.93
N GLN A 387 17.70 29.42 -14.92
CA GLN A 387 19.15 29.53 -14.76
C GLN A 387 19.52 30.97 -14.38
N PRO A 388 20.21 31.20 -13.25
CA PRO A 388 20.65 32.53 -12.87
C PRO A 388 21.72 33.07 -13.83
N PRO A 389 21.88 34.40 -13.91
CA PRO A 389 22.99 34.99 -14.65
C PRO A 389 24.34 34.51 -14.09
N PRO A 390 25.36 34.36 -14.95
CA PRO A 390 26.67 33.93 -14.49
C PRO A 390 27.24 34.94 -13.48
N PRO A 391 27.84 34.46 -12.38
CA PRO A 391 28.59 35.29 -11.46
C PRO A 391 29.57 36.23 -12.15
N GLN A 392 29.70 37.44 -11.60
CA GLN A 392 30.56 38.49 -12.14
C GLN A 392 32.03 38.07 -12.24
N LYS A 393 32.50 37.18 -11.36
CA LYS A 393 33.84 36.58 -11.40
C LYS A 393 34.13 35.80 -12.71
N TRP A 394 33.10 35.27 -13.35
CA TRP A 394 33.23 34.41 -14.54
C TRP A 394 32.78 35.10 -15.83
N ALA A 395 32.03 36.19 -15.72
CA ALA A 395 31.75 37.07 -16.87
C ALA A 395 33.06 37.65 -17.47
N ALA A 396 34.14 37.68 -16.68
CA ALA A 396 35.47 38.14 -17.07
C ALA A 396 36.44 37.02 -17.50
N GLU A 397 36.07 35.72 -17.39
CA GLU A 397 36.93 34.61 -17.83
C GLU A 397 36.89 34.46 -19.36
N ASP A 398 38.05 34.41 -20.01
CA ASP A 398 38.18 34.13 -21.45
C ASP A 398 37.55 32.77 -21.78
N PRO A 399 36.58 32.68 -22.72
CA PRO A 399 36.00 31.42 -23.17
C PRO A 399 37.04 30.35 -23.58
N SER A 400 38.22 30.76 -24.09
CA SER A 400 39.32 29.86 -24.46
C SER A 400 39.96 29.14 -23.26
N SER A 401 39.81 29.68 -22.05
CA SER A 401 40.30 29.07 -20.81
C SER A 401 39.47 27.86 -20.37
N ARG A 402 38.19 27.77 -20.80
CA ARG A 402 37.28 26.65 -20.46
C ARG A 402 37.69 25.35 -21.14
N ALA A 403 38.32 25.42 -22.31
CA ALA A 403 38.82 24.26 -23.06
C ALA A 403 40.00 23.55 -22.39
N ARG A 404 40.63 24.14 -21.36
CA ARG A 404 41.75 23.55 -20.61
C ARG A 404 41.32 22.61 -19.47
N TYR A 405 40.02 22.52 -19.19
CA TYR A 405 39.49 21.68 -18.12
C TYR A 405 38.61 20.61 -18.73
N SER A 406 39.10 19.38 -18.73
CA SER A 406 38.38 18.22 -19.22
C SER A 406 38.16 17.26 -18.04
N PRO A 407 36.90 17.00 -17.65
CA PRO A 407 36.59 15.97 -16.66
C PRO A 407 37.13 14.59 -17.06
N LEU A 408 37.26 14.31 -18.36
CA LEU A 408 37.83 13.06 -18.88
C LEU A 408 39.34 12.93 -18.58
N ASP A 409 40.03 14.05 -18.44
CA ASP A 409 41.45 14.10 -18.07
C ASP A 409 41.65 14.21 -16.54
N GLY A 410 40.59 14.03 -15.76
CA GLY A 410 40.61 14.13 -14.30
C GLY A 410 40.58 15.56 -13.75
N HIS A 411 40.39 16.56 -14.62
CA HIS A 411 40.28 17.95 -14.21
C HIS A 411 38.83 18.32 -13.87
N LEU A 412 38.45 18.13 -12.61
CA LEU A 412 37.15 18.56 -12.07
C LEU A 412 37.24 19.95 -11.45
N ARG A 413 36.32 20.84 -11.81
CA ARG A 413 36.12 22.12 -11.11
C ARG A 413 35.09 21.91 -9.99
N LEU A 414 35.60 21.88 -8.75
CA LEU A 414 34.77 21.81 -7.56
C LEU A 414 34.59 23.21 -6.98
N GLU A 415 33.38 23.75 -7.09
CA GLU A 415 33.02 25.07 -6.55
C GLU A 415 31.59 25.00 -6.02
N ASP A 416 31.31 25.66 -4.89
CA ASP A 416 29.94 25.81 -4.40
C ASP A 416 29.12 26.68 -5.36
N PRO A 417 27.80 26.43 -5.49
CA PRO A 417 26.92 27.28 -6.28
C PRO A 417 26.97 28.71 -5.74
N ILE A 418 27.31 29.66 -6.62
CA ILE A 418 27.52 31.07 -6.24
C ILE A 418 26.22 31.85 -6.15
N ALA A 419 25.13 31.33 -6.72
CA ALA A 419 23.80 31.91 -6.60
C ALA A 419 22.83 30.90 -5.95
N PRO A 420 21.95 31.35 -5.04
CA PRO A 420 20.90 30.50 -4.51
C PRO A 420 19.98 30.05 -5.65
N LEU A 421 19.55 28.79 -5.60
CA LEU A 421 18.47 28.29 -6.46
C LEU A 421 17.18 29.01 -6.07
N GLU A 422 16.47 29.50 -7.08
CA GLU A 422 15.24 30.24 -6.90
C GLU A 422 14.12 29.60 -7.72
N TRP A 423 12.97 29.42 -7.07
CA TRP A 423 11.73 28.99 -7.68
C TRP A 423 10.70 30.11 -7.61
N LEU A 424 10.15 30.47 -8.77
CA LEU A 424 9.00 31.36 -8.90
C LEU A 424 7.73 30.55 -8.65
N VAL A 425 6.91 30.96 -7.68
CA VAL A 425 5.61 30.36 -7.41
C VAL A 425 4.54 31.11 -8.20
N GLU A 426 3.75 30.38 -8.97
CA GLU A 426 2.66 30.92 -9.76
C GLU A 426 1.37 30.20 -9.43
N GLU A 427 0.28 30.96 -9.39
CA GLU A 427 -1.07 30.46 -9.20
C GLU A 427 -1.90 30.71 -10.45
N TRP A 428 -2.84 29.80 -10.71
CA TRP A 428 -3.74 29.95 -11.83
C TRP A 428 -4.86 30.92 -11.46
N ALA A 429 -4.89 32.07 -12.12
CA ALA A 429 -5.97 33.03 -12.01
C ALA A 429 -7.03 32.75 -13.09
N GLN A 430 -8.28 32.61 -12.67
CA GLN A 430 -9.43 32.46 -13.56
C GLN A 430 -10.02 33.81 -14.02
N GLU A 431 -9.43 34.92 -13.61
CA GLU A 431 -9.81 36.26 -14.05
C GLU A 431 -9.60 36.41 -15.56
N SER A 432 -10.37 37.27 -16.24
CA SER A 432 -10.29 37.39 -17.70
C SER A 432 -9.17 38.36 -18.14
N PRO A 433 -8.16 37.93 -18.94
CA PRO A 433 -7.96 36.58 -19.49
C PRO A 433 -7.29 35.63 -18.49
N PRO A 434 -7.67 34.34 -18.46
CA PRO A 434 -7.14 33.39 -17.49
C PRO A 434 -5.65 33.17 -17.75
N GLY A 435 -4.89 33.02 -16.68
CA GLY A 435 -3.44 32.98 -16.80
C GLY A 435 -2.73 32.66 -15.50
N TRP A 436 -1.46 32.27 -15.66
CA TRP A 436 -0.54 32.15 -14.55
C TRP A 436 -0.21 33.54 -14.02
N SER A 437 -0.62 33.84 -12.79
CA SER A 437 -0.22 35.04 -12.08
C SER A 437 0.89 34.68 -11.10
N ALA A 438 1.86 35.58 -10.96
CA ALA A 438 2.81 35.46 -9.87
C ALA A 438 2.02 35.56 -8.57
N ALA A 439 2.08 34.52 -7.73
CA ALA A 439 1.52 34.60 -6.39
C ALA A 439 2.23 35.76 -5.69
N THR A 440 1.48 36.75 -5.21
CA THR A 440 1.89 38.15 -5.04
C THR A 440 3.20 38.38 -4.25
N THR A 441 3.70 37.39 -3.49
CA THR A 441 5.00 37.48 -2.80
C THR A 441 5.71 36.15 -2.48
N SER A 442 5.61 35.07 -3.26
CA SER A 442 6.27 33.79 -2.92
C SER A 442 7.37 33.39 -3.93
N ARG A 443 8.63 33.73 -3.60
CA ARG A 443 9.81 33.10 -4.20
C ARG A 443 10.39 32.13 -3.18
N ILE A 444 10.70 30.91 -3.60
CA ILE A 444 11.41 29.94 -2.77
C ILE A 444 12.88 30.00 -3.14
N ARG A 445 13.74 30.35 -2.18
CA ARG A 445 15.20 30.40 -2.36
C ARG A 445 15.90 29.43 -1.44
N GLY A 446 16.97 28.82 -1.94
CA GLY A 446 17.84 27.97 -1.14
C GLY A 446 19.20 27.75 -1.76
N ASN A 447 20.20 27.47 -0.93
CA ASN A 447 21.57 27.20 -1.39
C ASN A 447 21.76 25.77 -1.91
N SER A 448 20.74 24.92 -1.81
CA SER A 448 20.73 23.57 -2.36
C SER A 448 19.34 23.16 -2.83
N LEU A 449 19.29 22.21 -3.76
CA LEU A 449 18.05 21.64 -4.26
C LEU A 449 17.21 21.10 -3.10
N SER A 450 17.83 20.35 -2.18
CA SER A 450 17.16 19.74 -1.01
C SER A 450 16.50 20.76 -0.09
N VAL A 451 17.09 21.95 0.08
CA VAL A 451 16.48 23.03 0.86
C VAL A 451 15.22 23.53 0.14
N THR A 452 15.33 23.85 -1.14
CA THR A 452 14.19 24.36 -1.91
C THR A 452 13.05 23.34 -2.03
N MET A 453 13.36 22.04 -2.18
CA MET A 453 12.36 20.98 -2.26
C MET A 453 11.54 20.84 -0.97
N ARG A 454 12.17 21.05 0.20
CA ARG A 454 11.43 21.05 1.49
C ARG A 454 10.47 22.22 1.60
N GLU A 455 10.87 23.41 1.14
CA GLU A 455 9.97 24.56 1.15
C GLU A 455 8.83 24.42 0.13
N ILE A 456 9.10 23.83 -1.05
CA ILE A 456 8.06 23.51 -2.04
C ILE A 456 7.05 22.51 -1.47
N ALA A 457 7.54 21.47 -0.78
CA ALA A 457 6.67 20.50 -0.11
C ALA A 457 5.78 21.17 0.94
N ARG A 458 6.32 22.05 1.79
CA ARG A 458 5.54 22.82 2.78
C ARG A 458 4.50 23.73 2.13
N ALA A 459 4.85 24.38 1.03
CA ALA A 459 3.93 25.19 0.24
C ALA A 459 2.81 24.38 -0.42
N SER A 460 2.80 23.06 -0.26
CA SER A 460 1.79 22.14 -0.80
C SER A 460 0.95 21.45 0.28
N GLU A 461 1.21 21.72 1.57
CA GLU A 461 0.53 21.10 2.73
C GLU A 461 -0.91 21.61 2.96
N ASP A 462 -1.31 22.70 2.29
CA ASP A 462 -2.62 23.35 2.49
C ASP A 462 -3.83 22.58 1.92
N VAL A 463 -3.61 21.47 1.21
CA VAL A 463 -4.69 20.73 0.54
C VAL A 463 -5.12 19.53 1.37
N GLN A 464 -6.24 19.68 2.07
CA GLN A 464 -6.92 18.55 2.72
C GLN A 464 -7.61 17.68 1.65
N GLY A 465 -6.95 16.61 1.23
CA GLY A 465 -7.63 15.53 0.51
C GLY A 465 -8.45 14.70 1.49
N THR A 466 -9.74 14.51 1.22
CA THR A 466 -10.49 13.42 1.87
C THR A 466 -10.15 12.12 1.16
N THR A 467 -9.91 11.05 1.93
CA THR A 467 -9.56 9.69 1.50
C THR A 467 -8.18 9.48 0.89
N GLU A 468 -7.19 9.28 1.77
CA GLU A 468 -5.89 8.68 1.45
C GLU A 468 -6.07 7.20 1.10
N VAL A 469 -6.19 6.86 -0.19
CA VAL A 469 -5.92 5.50 -0.65
C VAL A 469 -4.40 5.29 -0.56
N THR A 470 -3.92 4.95 0.63
CA THR A 470 -2.48 4.96 1.02
C THR A 470 -1.56 4.08 0.18
N TRP A 471 -2.10 3.19 -0.64
CA TRP A 471 -1.32 2.30 -1.50
C TRP A 471 -1.14 2.84 -2.93
N LEU A 472 -1.86 3.90 -3.32
CA LEU A 472 -1.63 4.57 -4.60
C LEU A 472 -0.34 5.41 -4.54
N PRO A 473 0.38 5.57 -5.67
CA PRO A 473 1.68 6.24 -5.69
C PRO A 473 1.60 7.77 -5.51
N VAL A 474 0.40 8.35 -5.58
CA VAL A 474 0.14 9.78 -5.53
C VAL A 474 -1.10 10.07 -4.69
N SER A 475 -1.16 11.28 -4.15
CA SER A 475 -2.30 11.84 -3.43
C SER A 475 -2.63 13.25 -3.92
N CYS A 476 -3.75 13.80 -3.46
CA CYS A 476 -4.04 15.23 -3.60
C CYS A 476 -2.88 16.06 -3.02
N GLY A 477 -2.52 17.16 -3.70
CA GLY A 477 -1.40 18.02 -3.32
C GLY A 477 0.00 17.48 -3.68
N THR A 478 0.10 16.32 -4.33
CA THR A 478 1.40 15.76 -4.74
C THR A 478 2.13 16.71 -5.67
N ILE A 479 3.42 16.94 -5.41
CA ILE A 479 4.29 17.69 -6.31
C ILE A 479 4.80 16.78 -7.42
N ALA A 480 4.59 17.18 -8.67
CA ALA A 480 5.02 16.42 -9.83
C ALA A 480 5.48 17.35 -10.96
N GLY A 481 6.44 16.92 -11.78
CA GLY A 481 6.92 17.71 -12.90
C GLY A 481 8.31 17.29 -13.36
N HIS A 482 9.04 18.25 -13.91
CA HIS A 482 10.35 18.04 -14.50
C HIS A 482 11.44 18.77 -13.72
N LEU A 483 12.48 18.03 -13.35
CA LEU A 483 13.74 18.58 -12.84
C LEU A 483 14.79 18.38 -13.93
N GLY A 484 15.28 19.48 -14.49
CA GLY A 484 16.35 19.44 -15.48
C GLY A 484 17.66 18.94 -14.86
N TYR A 485 18.47 18.25 -15.66
CA TYR A 485 19.78 17.78 -15.20
C TYR A 485 20.62 18.92 -14.64
N ASP A 486 20.53 20.12 -15.22
CA ASP A 486 21.28 21.32 -14.83
C ASP A 486 21.08 21.73 -13.37
N LEU A 487 20.01 21.27 -12.71
CA LEU A 487 19.81 21.44 -11.27
C LEU A 487 20.90 20.75 -10.43
N PHE A 488 21.73 19.90 -11.03
CA PHE A 488 22.88 19.29 -10.37
C PHE A 488 23.82 20.32 -9.75
N GLN A 489 23.88 21.54 -10.32
CA GLN A 489 24.59 22.72 -9.81
C GLN A 489 24.29 23.01 -8.32
N TRP A 490 23.13 22.59 -7.81
CA TRP A 490 22.69 22.77 -6.42
C TRP A 490 22.57 21.46 -5.63
N THR A 491 23.08 20.36 -6.17
CA THR A 491 23.12 19.05 -5.51
C THR A 491 24.53 18.62 -5.12
N GLN A 492 25.53 19.10 -5.86
CA GLN A 492 26.95 18.81 -5.70
C GLN A 492 27.73 20.11 -5.89
N PRO A 493 28.93 20.23 -5.31
CA PRO A 493 29.82 21.37 -5.56
C PRO A 493 30.50 21.23 -6.93
N LEU A 494 29.72 20.94 -7.98
CA LEU A 494 30.20 20.74 -9.34
C LEU A 494 29.73 21.90 -10.21
N HIS A 495 30.68 22.59 -10.83
CA HIS A 495 30.35 23.67 -11.75
C HIS A 495 30.37 23.19 -13.20
N PRO A 496 29.25 23.27 -13.96
CA PRO A 496 29.25 22.95 -15.39
C PRO A 496 30.19 23.88 -16.16
N LEU A 497 30.96 23.32 -17.09
CA LEU A 497 31.75 24.12 -18.04
C LEU A 497 30.85 24.92 -18.99
N TYR A 498 29.65 24.39 -19.25
CA TYR A 498 28.66 24.94 -20.16
C TYR A 498 27.29 24.95 -19.46
N PRO A 499 27.05 25.87 -18.50
CA PRO A 499 25.72 26.04 -17.93
C PRO A 499 24.73 26.50 -19.03
N PRO A 500 23.42 26.27 -18.84
CA PRO A 500 22.41 26.88 -19.69
C PRO A 500 22.54 28.39 -19.78
N ALA A 501 21.95 29.00 -20.81
CA ALA A 501 21.90 30.46 -20.91
C ALA A 501 21.09 31.04 -19.73
N PRO A 502 21.39 32.27 -19.26
CA PRO A 502 20.56 32.94 -18.26
C PRO A 502 19.09 32.94 -18.67
N ASP A 503 18.20 32.77 -17.69
CA ASP A 503 16.75 32.68 -17.87
C ASP A 503 16.25 31.43 -18.61
N THR A 504 17.11 30.44 -18.87
CA THR A 504 16.66 29.12 -19.34
C THR A 504 15.87 28.41 -18.25
N LEU A 505 14.69 27.87 -18.56
CA LEU A 505 13.92 27.04 -17.64
C LEU A 505 14.67 25.74 -17.34
N ILE A 506 15.05 25.54 -16.08
CA ILE A 506 15.82 24.38 -15.60
C ILE A 506 15.01 23.49 -14.64
N GLY A 507 13.83 23.92 -14.23
CA GLY A 507 12.92 23.13 -13.41
C GLY A 507 11.49 23.65 -13.50
N LEU A 508 10.54 22.72 -13.53
CA LEU A 508 9.11 23.01 -13.61
C LEU A 508 8.35 21.97 -12.80
N LEU A 509 7.73 22.39 -11.70
CA LEU A 509 6.95 21.52 -10.83
C LEU A 509 5.53 22.05 -10.71
N TYR A 510 4.59 21.14 -10.51
CA TYR A 510 3.17 21.40 -10.32
C TYR A 510 2.73 20.86 -8.98
N ARG A 511 1.87 21.60 -8.27
CA ARG A 511 1.04 21.00 -7.24
C ARG A 511 -0.16 20.37 -7.94
N VAL A 512 -0.25 19.05 -7.89
CA VAL A 512 -1.29 18.29 -8.57
C VAL A 512 -2.31 17.83 -7.55
N ASP A 513 -3.47 18.47 -7.59
CA ASP A 513 -4.60 18.18 -6.69
C ASP A 513 -5.49 17.06 -7.25
N ARG A 514 -5.40 16.80 -8.56
CA ARG A 514 -6.29 15.91 -9.30
C ARG A 514 -5.50 14.87 -10.09
N TRP A 515 -5.87 13.61 -9.97
CA TRP A 515 -5.20 12.50 -10.68
C TRP A 515 -6.19 11.51 -11.26
N ILE A 516 -5.90 11.00 -12.45
CA ILE A 516 -6.41 9.72 -12.92
C ILE A 516 -5.25 8.72 -12.86
N VAL A 517 -5.42 7.63 -12.11
CA VAL A 517 -4.41 6.60 -11.91
C VAL A 517 -4.90 5.27 -12.49
N HIS A 518 -4.13 4.71 -13.42
CA HIS A 518 -4.34 3.37 -13.93
C HIS A 518 -3.41 2.39 -13.24
N ASP A 519 -3.99 1.47 -12.46
CA ASP A 519 -3.32 0.29 -11.94
C ASP A 519 -3.33 -0.82 -12.99
N ARG A 520 -2.20 -1.01 -13.68
CA ARG A 520 -2.04 -2.02 -14.72
C ARG A 520 -2.09 -3.45 -14.18
N SER A 521 -1.77 -3.65 -12.90
CA SER A 521 -1.77 -4.98 -12.29
C SER A 521 -3.18 -5.48 -12.00
N GLU A 522 -4.07 -4.57 -11.61
CA GLU A 522 -5.48 -4.85 -11.33
C GLU A 522 -6.41 -4.52 -12.50
N GLY A 523 -5.93 -3.79 -13.51
CA GLY A 523 -6.75 -3.30 -14.63
C GLY A 523 -7.76 -2.24 -14.19
N ARG A 524 -7.42 -1.41 -13.20
CA ARG A 524 -8.37 -0.48 -12.56
C ARG A 524 -7.97 0.98 -12.74
N LEU A 525 -8.99 1.83 -12.87
CA LEU A 525 -8.84 3.27 -12.85
C LEU A 525 -9.30 3.83 -11.51
N TYR A 526 -8.53 4.78 -11.00
CA TYR A 526 -8.82 5.54 -9.79
C TYR A 526 -8.81 7.02 -10.15
N VAL A 527 -9.80 7.76 -9.66
CA VAL A 527 -9.80 9.23 -9.69
C VAL A 527 -9.49 9.72 -8.28
N ILE A 528 -8.55 10.64 -8.15
CA ILE A 528 -8.19 11.32 -6.91
C ILE A 528 -8.44 12.80 -7.12
N ALA A 529 -9.24 13.42 -6.25
CA ALA A 529 -9.50 14.86 -6.26
C ALA A 529 -9.94 15.32 -4.86
N PRO A 530 -9.97 16.65 -4.59
CA PRO A 530 -10.63 17.21 -3.41
C PRO A 530 -12.12 16.80 -3.33
N SER A 531 -12.72 16.92 -2.15
CA SER A 531 -14.18 16.71 -1.99
C SER A 531 -14.97 17.68 -2.86
N ASP A 532 -16.05 17.17 -3.46
CA ASP A 532 -16.99 17.97 -4.26
C ASP A 532 -16.32 18.72 -5.43
N ASP A 533 -15.17 18.23 -5.91
CA ASP A 533 -14.43 18.83 -7.01
C ASP A 533 -15.16 18.57 -8.34
N VAL A 534 -15.57 19.65 -9.02
CA VAL A 534 -16.37 19.59 -10.26
C VAL A 534 -15.64 18.92 -11.43
N TRP A 535 -14.30 18.85 -11.39
CA TRP A 535 -13.53 18.18 -12.44
C TRP A 535 -13.63 16.65 -12.34
N ALA A 536 -13.77 16.12 -11.13
CA ALA A 536 -13.83 14.68 -10.85
C ALA A 536 -15.24 14.11 -11.04
#